data_AF-A0A3B8I8I5-F1
#
_entry.id   AF-A0A3B8I8I5-F1
#
_cell.length_a   1.000
_cell.length_b   1.000
_cell.length_c   1.000
_cell.angle_alpha   90.00
_cell.angle_beta   90.00
_cell.angle_gamma   90.00
#
_symmetry.space_group_name_H-M   'P 1'
#
loop_
_entity.id
_entity.type
_entity.pdbx_description
1 polymer ?
#
loop_
_entity_poly.entity_id
_entity_poly.type
_entity_poly.pdbx_seq_one_letter_code
_entity_poly.pdbx_strand_id
1 'polypeptide(L)'
;MADENTVPEESNDSVLPEDLVIRHGDYLRIAELTRRTNGRPYRSDYVRKVLNGFRHNKEIVKIAKRYLRRQQKQTQEMMGD
;
A
#
# COMPACT_ATOMS: atom_id res chain seq x y z
N MET A 1 -30.56 16.37 17.12
CA MET A 1 -29.75 15.14 17.29
C MET A 1 -30.17 14.21 16.18
N ALA A 2 -29.35 14.06 15.15
CA ALA A 2 -29.57 13.12 14.07
C ALA A 2 -28.19 12.75 13.49
N ASP A 3 -27.77 11.56 13.89
CA ASP A 3 -27.07 10.52 13.14
C ASP A 3 -25.79 10.89 12.36
N GLU A 4 -24.68 10.66 13.07
CA GLU A 4 -23.54 9.84 12.66
C GLU A 4 -23.52 9.44 11.18
N ASN A 5 -22.81 10.24 10.38
CA ASN A 5 -22.43 9.90 9.01
C ASN A 5 -21.36 8.79 9.05
N THR A 6 -21.77 7.56 9.35
CA THR A 6 -20.91 6.38 9.20
C THR A 6 -20.82 6.08 7.71
N VAL A 7 -19.76 6.57 7.07
CA VAL A 7 -19.42 6.15 5.71
C VAL A 7 -19.02 4.68 5.79
N PRO A 8 -19.70 3.77 5.06
CA PRO A 8 -19.37 2.36 5.11
C PRO A 8 -17.95 2.15 4.59
N GLU A 9 -17.09 1.62 5.48
CA GLU A 9 -15.67 1.34 5.29
C GLU A 9 -15.43 0.11 4.38
N GLU A 10 -16.26 -0.07 3.35
CA GLU A 10 -16.20 -1.21 2.45
C GLU A 10 -16.01 -0.74 1.00
N SER A 11 -14.95 -1.27 0.37
CA SER A 11 -14.67 -1.26 -1.09
C SER A 11 -13.48 -0.44 -1.61
N ASN A 12 -12.49 -0.10 -0.77
CA ASN A 12 -11.17 0.32 -1.27
C ASN A 12 -10.16 -0.86 -1.32
N ASP A 13 -10.52 -1.92 -2.04
CA ASP A 13 -9.59 -3.02 -2.38
C ASP A 13 -8.42 -2.53 -3.27
N SER A 14 -8.53 -1.31 -3.77
CA SER A 14 -7.64 -0.74 -4.79
C SER A 14 -6.80 0.44 -4.34
N VAL A 15 -7.05 0.99 -3.15
CA VAL A 15 -6.39 2.20 -2.65
C VAL A 15 -5.73 1.90 -1.30
N LEU A 16 -4.54 2.44 -1.08
CA LEU A 16 -3.86 2.35 0.21
C LEU A 16 -4.49 3.34 1.20
N PRO A 17 -4.53 3.01 2.50
CA PRO A 17 -4.90 3.98 3.53
C PRO A 17 -4.09 5.27 3.39
N GLU A 18 -4.74 6.44 3.45
CA GLU A 18 -4.10 7.75 3.33
C GLU A 18 -3.07 8.01 4.45
N ASP A 19 -3.20 7.28 5.56
CA ASP A 19 -2.31 7.33 6.72
C ASP A 19 -0.92 6.71 6.48
N LEU A 20 -0.73 5.98 5.37
CA LEU A 20 0.54 5.32 5.07
C LEU A 20 1.43 6.22 4.21
N VAL A 21 2.45 6.82 4.83
CA VAL A 21 3.50 7.57 4.12
C VAL A 21 4.38 6.62 3.32
N ILE A 22 4.29 6.68 1.98
CA ILE A 22 5.10 5.87 1.07
C ILE A 22 6.34 6.67 0.65
N ARG A 23 7.54 6.18 1.00
CA ARG A 23 8.80 6.82 0.62
C ARG A 23 9.24 6.39 -0.78
N HIS A 24 10.14 7.16 -1.39
CA HIS A 24 10.62 6.86 -2.74
C HIS A 24 11.25 5.45 -2.87
N GLY A 25 11.94 4.99 -1.82
CA GLY A 25 12.51 3.64 -1.76
C GLY A 25 11.48 2.52 -1.62
N ASP A 26 10.29 2.80 -1.10
CA ASP A 26 9.26 1.79 -0.88
C ASP A 26 8.64 1.33 -2.20
N TYR A 27 8.52 2.21 -3.20
CA TYR A 27 8.06 1.83 -4.53
C TYR A 27 8.98 0.79 -5.17
N LEU A 28 10.30 0.92 -4.98
CA LEU A 28 11.28 -0.05 -5.48
C LEU A 28 11.14 -1.37 -4.71
N ARG A 29 11.09 -1.34 -3.38
CA ARG A 29 10.96 -2.57 -2.58
C ARG A 29 9.66 -3.32 -2.88
N ILE A 30 8.53 -2.62 -2.97
CA ILE A 30 7.25 -3.22 -3.35
C ILE A 30 7.35 -3.81 -4.76
N ALA A 31 7.99 -3.10 -5.69
CA ALA A 31 8.20 -3.59 -7.05
C ALA A 31 9.03 -4.89 -7.09
N GLU A 32 10.08 -5.00 -6.29
CA GLU A 32 10.91 -6.21 -6.16
C GLU A 32 10.17 -7.37 -5.50
N LEU A 33 9.31 -7.08 -4.53
CA LEU A 33 8.45 -8.06 -3.85
C LEU A 33 7.33 -8.56 -4.75
N THR A 34 6.86 -7.74 -5.68
CA THR A 34 5.81 -8.08 -6.64
C THR A 34 6.40 -8.69 -7.90
N ARG A 35 6.13 -9.96 -8.18
CA ARG A 35 6.55 -10.61 -9.43
C ARG A 35 5.39 -10.70 -10.41
N ARG A 36 5.68 -10.45 -11.69
CA ARG A 36 4.77 -10.75 -12.80
C ARG A 36 4.72 -12.26 -13.02
N THR A 37 3.73 -12.72 -13.79
CA THR A 37 3.60 -14.11 -14.24
C THR A 37 4.86 -14.60 -14.97
N ASN A 38 5.59 -13.70 -15.62
CA ASN A 38 6.86 -13.99 -16.30
C ASN A 38 8.08 -14.00 -15.36
N GLY A 39 7.87 -14.01 -14.04
CA GLY A 39 8.93 -14.01 -13.01
C GLY A 39 9.66 -12.67 -12.82
N ARG A 40 9.50 -11.71 -13.74
CA ARG A 40 10.13 -10.37 -13.65
C ARG A 40 9.42 -9.48 -12.63
N PRO A 41 10.14 -8.66 -11.85
CA PRO A 41 9.54 -7.68 -10.97
C PRO A 41 8.76 -6.62 -11.77
N TYR A 42 7.81 -5.97 -11.11
CA TYR A 42 7.18 -4.77 -11.69
C TYR A 42 8.19 -3.62 -11.72
N ARG A 43 7.87 -2.58 -12.50
CA ARG A 43 8.62 -1.31 -12.44
C ARG A 43 8.11 -0.47 -11.28
N SER A 44 9.01 0.23 -10.60
CA SER A 44 8.66 1.18 -9.54
C SER A 44 7.67 2.25 -10.01
N ASP A 45 7.81 2.76 -11.24
CA ASP A 45 6.84 3.70 -11.85
C ASP A 45 5.43 3.11 -11.96
N TYR A 46 5.34 1.83 -12.35
CA TYR A 46 4.06 1.14 -12.45
C TYR A 46 3.43 0.95 -11.06
N VAL A 47 4.24 0.55 -10.08
CA VAL A 47 3.79 0.45 -8.67
C VAL A 47 3.28 1.80 -8.19
N ARG A 48 4.02 2.90 -8.39
CA ARG A 48 3.59 4.25 -8.02
C ARG A 48 2.24 4.61 -8.62
N LYS A 49 2.04 4.33 -9.92
CA LYS A 49 0.74 4.57 -10.59
C LYS A 49 -0.38 3.74 -9.98
N VAL A 50 -0.12 2.49 -9.58
CA VAL A 50 -1.11 1.64 -8.91
C VAL A 50 -1.46 2.18 -7.53
N LEU A 51 -0.45 2.54 -6.73
CA LEU A 51 -0.66 3.02 -5.35
C LEU A 51 -1.34 4.40 -5.31
N ASN A 52 -1.13 5.22 -6.35
CA ASN A 52 -1.82 6.50 -6.52
C ASN A 52 -3.20 6.38 -7.19
N GLY A 53 -3.70 5.18 -7.47
CA GLY A 53 -5.03 4.97 -8.08
C GLY A 53 -5.11 5.20 -9.59
N PHE A 54 -4.03 5.63 -10.26
CA PHE A 54 -4.00 5.78 -11.73
C PHE A 54 -4.09 4.44 -12.49
N ARG A 55 -3.73 3.33 -11.83
CA ARG A 55 -3.81 1.97 -12.37
C ARG A 55 -4.35 1.03 -11.30
N HIS A 56 -4.92 -0.09 -11.73
CA HIS A 56 -5.40 -1.13 -10.82
C HIS A 56 -4.53 -2.39 -10.92
N ASN A 57 -4.02 -2.85 -9.79
CA ASN A 57 -3.37 -4.15 -9.67
C ASN A 57 -3.48 -4.64 -8.22
N LYS A 58 -4.35 -5.63 -8.01
CA LYS A 58 -4.67 -6.16 -6.66
C LYS A 58 -3.46 -6.79 -5.97
N GLU A 59 -2.58 -7.46 -6.72
CA GLU A 59 -1.37 -8.09 -6.18
C GLU A 59 -0.41 -7.04 -5.60
N ILE A 60 -0.18 -5.95 -6.35
CA ILE A 60 0.66 -4.83 -5.90
C ILE A 60 0.08 -4.19 -4.64
N VAL A 61 -1.23 -3.90 -4.63
CA VAL A 61 -1.90 -3.28 -3.47
C VAL A 61 -1.82 -4.19 -2.25
N LYS A 62 -2.07 -5.50 -2.42
CA LYS A 62 -1.98 -6.50 -1.34
C LYS A 62 -0.57 -6.57 -0.74
N ILE A 63 0.46 -6.60 -1.57
CA ILE A 63 1.87 -6.63 -1.12
C ILE A 63 2.24 -5.30 -0.45
N ALA A 64 1.84 -4.17 -1.02
CA ALA A 64 2.07 -2.84 -0.44
C ALA A 64 1.44 -2.70 0.95
N LYS A 65 0.16 -3.08 1.11
CA LYS A 65 -0.53 -3.08 2.42
C LYS A 65 0.25 -3.92 3.45
N ARG A 66 0.70 -5.12 3.08
CA ARG A 66 1.48 -6.00 3.98
C ARG A 66 2.82 -5.37 4.36
N TYR A 67 3.54 -4.81 3.40
CA TYR A 67 4.86 -4.22 3.62
C TYR A 67 4.77 -2.96 4.52
N LEU A 68 3.83 -2.07 4.24
CA LEU A 68 3.66 -0.82 5.01
C LEU A 68 3.16 -1.08 6.43
N ARG A 69 2.24 -2.04 6.64
CA ARG A 69 1.83 -2.47 8.00
C ARG A 69 3.00 -3.00 8.82
N ARG A 70 3.93 -3.74 8.21
CA ARG A 70 5.14 -4.21 8.90
C ARG A 70 6.06 -3.06 9.29
N GLN A 71 6.24 -2.07 8.40
CA GLN A 71 7.05 -0.88 8.72
C GLN A 71 6.44 -0.06 9.85
N GLN A 72 5.11 0.16 9.84
CA GLN A 72 4.44 0.87 10.93
C GLN A 72 4.64 0.17 12.26
N LYS A 73 4.46 -1.16 12.31
CA LYS A 73 4.69 -1.93 13.53
C LYS A 73 6.13 -1.77 14.05
N GLN A 74 7.13 -1.90 13.17
CA GLN A 74 8.54 -1.74 13.55
C GLN A 74 8.86 -0.32 14.03
N THR A 75 8.27 0.70 13.38
CA THR A 75 8.47 2.10 13.77
C THR A 75 7.86 2.38 15.15
N GLN A 76 6.67 1.83 15.42
CA GLN A 76 5.99 1.98 16.71
C GLN A 76 6.75 1.24 17.83
N GLU A 77 7.30 0.06 17.56
CA GLU A 77 8.13 -0.69 18.53
C GLU A 77 9.48 0.01 18.81
N MET A 78 10.04 0.76 17.88
CA MET A 78 11.31 1.49 18.07
C MET A 78 11.17 2.85 18.78
N MET A 79 9.95 3.40 18.88
CA MET A 79 9.70 4.75 19.38
C MET A 79 8.99 4.76 20.75
N GLY A 80 8.83 3.59 21.37
CA GLY A 80 8.10 3.39 22.62
C GLY A 80 8.95 2.88 23.80
N ASP A 81 10.21 3.31 23.90
CA ASP A 81 11.07 3.12 25.09
C ASP A 81 11.32 4.46 25.79
#